data_AF-F4CXM6-F1
#
_entry.id   AF-F4CXM6-F1
#
_cell.length_a   1.000
_cell.length_b   1.000
_cell.length_c   1.000
_cell.angle_alpha   90.00
_cell.angle_beta   90.00
_cell.angle_gamma   90.00
#
_symmetry.space_group_name_H-M   'P 1'
#
loop_
_entity.id
_entity.type
_entity.pdbx_description
1 polymer ?
#
loop_
_entity_poly.entity_id
_entity_poly.type
_entity_poly.pdbx_seq_one_letter_code
_entity_poly.pdbx_strand_id
1 'polypeptide(L)' 'MSPMDHHEKMRLRAAAFRATRLYPGPVGELISKEILTWEEFGYRLGGTQLIMRLVDHVLQSPLTSSGEAAA' A
#
# COMPACT_ATOMS: atom_id res chain seq x y z
N MET A 1 8.46 16.63 -16.60
CA MET A 1 7.88 15.91 -15.46
C MET A 1 8.72 14.66 -15.27
N SER A 2 9.54 14.61 -14.22
CA SER A 2 10.54 13.56 -14.06
C SER A 2 9.89 12.21 -13.74
N PRO A 3 10.45 11.08 -14.22
CA PRO A 3 10.03 9.75 -13.80
C PRO A 3 10.04 9.65 -12.26
N MET A 4 9.08 8.93 -11.69
CA MET A 4 9.00 8.68 -10.25
C MET A 4 10.32 8.09 -9.73
N ASP A 5 10.81 8.66 -8.63
CA ASP A 5 12.09 8.28 -8.05
C ASP A 5 12.12 6.80 -7.64
N HIS A 6 13.29 6.17 -7.75
CA HIS A 6 13.46 4.76 -7.44
C HIS A 6 13.10 4.45 -5.97
N HIS A 7 13.43 5.36 -5.05
CA HIS A 7 13.06 5.20 -3.64
C HIS A 7 11.54 5.25 -3.43
N GLU A 8 10.84 6.10 -4.16
CA GLU A 8 9.38 6.21 -4.09
C GLU A 8 8.69 4.95 -4.64
N LYS A 9 9.20 4.40 -5.75
CA LYS A 9 8.77 3.08 -6.26
C LYS A 9 8.96 1.97 -5.24
N MET A 10 10.12 1.93 -4.60
CA MET A 10 10.41 0.92 -3.58
C MET A 10 9.50 1.07 -2.35
N ARG A 11 9.22 2.32 -1.94
CA ARG A 11 8.28 2.62 -0.85
C ARG A 11 6.87 2.11 -1.16
N LEU A 12 6.36 2.36 -2.37
CA LEU A 12 5.05 1.89 -2.82
C LEU A 12 4.96 0.36 -2.79
N ARG A 13 5.97 -0.33 -3.32
CA ARG A 13 6.01 -1.80 -3.32
C ARG A 13 6.10 -2.38 -1.91
N ALA A 14 6.87 -1.77 -1.02
CA ALA A 14 6.94 -2.17 0.38
C ALA A 14 5.58 -2.02 1.07
N ALA A 15 4.86 -0.92 0.81
CA ALA A 15 3.51 -0.71 1.33
C ALA A 15 2.50 -1.75 0.79
N ALA A 16 2.52 -2.02 -0.52
CA ALA A 16 1.67 -3.04 -1.13
C ALA A 16 1.88 -4.43 -0.51
N PHE A 17 3.14 -4.85 -0.35
CA PHE A 17 3.47 -6.12 0.30
C PHE A 17 3.04 -6.15 1.77
N ARG A 18 3.22 -5.03 2.49
CA ARG A 18 2.86 -4.93 3.89
C ARG A 18 1.34 -4.92 4.12
N ALA A 19 0.56 -4.41 3.17
CA ALA A 19 -0.90 -4.30 3.27
C ALA A 19 -1.58 -5.65 3.52
N THR A 20 -1.09 -6.73 2.89
CA THR A 20 -1.65 -8.08 3.04
C THR A 20 -1.43 -8.67 4.44
N ARG A 21 -0.40 -8.19 5.16
CA ARG A 21 -0.12 -8.57 6.55
C ARG A 21 -0.89 -7.70 7.55
N LEU A 22 -1.12 -6.44 7.20
CA LEU A 22 -1.87 -5.51 8.04
C LEU A 22 -3.39 -5.76 7.97
N TYR A 23 -3.87 -6.17 6.80
CA TYR A 23 -5.27 -6.47 6.51
C TYR A 23 -5.40 -7.87 5.90
N PRO A 24 -5.42 -8.94 6.71
CA PRO A 24 -5.57 -10.29 6.19
C PRO A 24 -6.87 -10.46 5.38
N GLY A 25 -6.78 -11.21 4.28
CA GLY A 25 -7.93 -11.51 3.41
C GLY A 25 -8.15 -10.49 2.28
N PRO A 26 -9.36 -10.44 1.70
CA PRO A 26 -9.62 -9.74 0.44
C PRO A 26 -9.38 -8.23 0.50
N VAL A 27 -9.47 -7.62 1.69
CA VAL A 27 -9.21 -6.20 1.90
C VAL A 27 -7.73 -5.85 1.68
N GLY A 28 -6.80 -6.63 2.23
CA GLY A 28 -5.37 -6.41 2.01
C GLY A 28 -4.93 -6.69 0.59
N GLU A 29 -5.54 -7.69 -0.07
CA GLU A 29 -5.32 -7.95 -1.49
C GLU A 29 -5.75 -6.78 -2.36
N LEU A 30 -6.93 -6.19 -2.09
CA LEU A 30 -7.43 -5.02 -2.80
C LEU A 30 -6.47 -3.83 -2.64
N ILE A 31 -6.07 -3.53 -1.40
CA ILE A 31 -5.13 -2.44 -1.10
C ILE A 31 -3.79 -2.64 -1.81
N SER A 32 -3.27 -3.87 -1.79
CA SER A 32 -2.01 -4.21 -2.45
C SER A 32 -2.09 -3.98 -3.97
N LYS A 33 -3.16 -4.48 -4.61
CA LYS A 33 -3.38 -4.30 -6.05
C LYS A 33 -3.52 -2.82 -6.42
N GLU A 34 -4.30 -2.06 -5.67
CA GLU A 34 -4.50 -0.63 -5.94
C GLU A 34 -3.19 0.16 -5.87
N ILE A 35 -2.34 -0.09 -4.87
CA ILE A 35 -1.03 0.58 -4.74
C ILE A 35 -0.11 0.23 -5.92
N LEU A 36 -0.09 -1.03 -6.37
CA LEU A 36 0.72 -1.47 -7.51
C LEU A 36 0.21 -0.89 -8.83
N THR A 37 -1.11 -0.91 -9.04
CA THR A 37 -1.73 -0.29 -10.23
C THR A 37 -1.47 1.21 -10.26
N TRP A 38 -1.47 1.88 -9.11
CA TRP A 38 -1.11 3.29 -9.04
C TRP A 38 0.39 3.54 -9.34
N GLU A 39 1.29 2.67 -8.88
CA GLU A 39 2.72 2.74 -9.25
C GLU A 39 2.91 2.67 -10.78
N GLU A 40 2.13 1.84 -11.44
CA GLU A 40 2.21 1.58 -12.88
C GLU A 40 1.57 2.71 -13.73
N PHE A 41 0.40 3.22 -13.31
CA PHE A 41 -0.43 4.14 -14.12
C PHE A 41 -0.77 5.48 -13.46
N GLY A 42 -0.79 5.53 -12.14
CA GLY A 42 -1.44 6.58 -11.34
C GLY A 42 -0.83 7.97 -11.44
N TYR A 43 0.47 8.08 -11.71
CA TYR A 43 1.14 9.38 -11.93
C TYR A 43 0.59 10.13 -13.17
N ARG A 44 -0.12 9.45 -14.07
CA ARG A 44 -0.71 10.05 -15.28
C ARG A 44 -2.12 10.61 -15.08
N LEU A 45 -2.81 10.21 -14.01
CA LEU A 45 -4.27 10.44 -13.87
C LEU A 45 -4.63 11.53 -12.85
N GLY A 46 -3.66 12.01 -12.06
CA GLY A 46 -3.91 12.98 -10.98
C GLY A 46 -4.68 12.36 -9.81
N GLY A 47 -4.46 12.86 -8.59
CA GLY A 47 -5.08 12.28 -7.38
C GLY A 47 -4.12 11.47 -6.49
N THR A 48 -2.87 11.90 -6.39
CA THR A 48 -1.81 11.28 -5.54
C THR A 48 -2.16 11.21 -4.05
N GLN A 49 -3.01 12.11 -3.54
CA GLN A 49 -3.17 12.33 -2.10
C GLN A 49 -3.85 11.19 -1.34
N LEU A 50 -4.70 10.40 -1.99
CA LEU A 50 -5.32 9.25 -1.31
C LEU A 50 -4.33 8.09 -1.19
N ILE A 51 -3.64 7.75 -2.29
CA ILE A 51 -2.67 6.65 -2.31
C ILE A 51 -1.49 6.93 -1.40
N MET A 52 -0.98 8.17 -1.37
CA MET A 52 0.12 8.51 -0.47
C MET A 52 -0.28 8.43 1.01
N ARG A 53 -1.48 8.90 1.37
CA ARG A 53 -2.00 8.72 2.74
C ARG A 53 -2.20 7.25 3.11
N LEU A 54 -2.65 6.43 2.15
CA LEU A 54 -2.82 5.00 2.34
C LEU A 54 -1.47 4.30 2.54
N VAL A 55 -0.46 4.66 1.75
CA VAL A 55 0.92 4.17 1.89
C VAL A 55 1.47 4.52 3.27
N ASP A 56 1.32 5.77 3.71
CA ASP A 56 1.76 6.22 5.03
C ASP A 56 1.07 5.44 6.14
N HIS A 57 -0.25 5.30 6.03
CA HIS A 57 -1.05 4.53 6.98
C HIS A 57 -0.57 3.08 7.08
N VAL A 58 -0.37 2.40 5.95
CA VAL A 58 0.06 0.99 5.93
C VAL A 58 1.46 0.82 6.52
N LEU A 59 2.38 1.74 6.22
CA LEU A 59 3.77 1.66 6.69
C LEU A 59 3.90 1.98 8.18
N GLN A 60 3.11 2.92 8.70
CA GLN A 60 3.16 3.38 10.09
C GLN A 60 2.29 2.56 11.04
N SER A 61 1.25 1.89 10.54
CA SER A 61 0.34 1.12 11.39
C SER A 61 1.04 -0.09 12.00
N PRO A 62 0.97 -0.32 13.33
CA PRO A 62 1.52 -1.53 13.93
C PRO A 62 0.83 -2.77 13.35
N LEU A 63 1.60 -3.84 13.12
CA LEU A 63 1.00 -5.14 12.84
C LEU A 63 0.36 -5.64 14.13
N THR A 64 -0.97 -5.54 14.25
CA THR A 64 -1.67 -6.30 15.29
C THR A 64 -1.45 -7.78 14.99
N SER A 65 -0.92 -8.53 15.95
CA SER A 65 -0.92 -9.99 15.95
C SER A 65 -2.36 -10.47 16.02
N SER A 66 -3.06 -10.46 14.88
CA SER A 66 -4.42 -10.96 14.75
C SER A 66 -4.36 -12.49 14.72
N GLY A 67 -4.06 -13.08 15.88
CA GLY A 67 -3.90 -14.52 16.08
C GLY A 67 -4.40 -15.01 17.45
N GLU A 68 -5.19 -14.20 18.16
CA GLU A 68 -5.81 -14.57 19.43
C GLU A 68 -7.31 -14.23 19.39
N ALA A 69 -8.05 -14.83 18.45
CA ALA A 69 -9.52 -14.83 18.43
C ALA A 69 -10.06 -15.90 17.47
N ALA A 70 -9.82 -17.18 17.80
CA ALA A 70 -10.66 -18.30 17.38
C ALA A 70 -10.38 -19.47 18.32
N ALA A 71 -10.92 -19.34 19.54
CA ALA A 71 -11.12 -20.45 20.47
C ALA A 71 -12.41 -21.20 20.10
#